data_AF-J9F6B2-F1
#
_entry.id   AF-J9F6B2-F1
#
_cell.length_a   1.000
_cell.length_b   1.000
_cell.length_c   1.000
_cell.angle_alpha   90.00
_cell.angle_beta   90.00
_cell.angle_gamma   90.00
#
_symmetry.space_group_name_H-M   'P 1'
#
loop_
_entity.id
_entity.type
_entity.pdbx_description
1 polymer ?
#
loop_
_entity_poly.entity_id
_entity_poly.type
_entity_poly.pdbx_seq_one_letter_code
_entity_poly.pdbx_strand_id
1 'polypeptide(L)'
;PANMMVIRFTADTPAKQNLVFSYAPNPVSEGRMQPDGAQGLVYSGALDNNGMRYVVRIQAACKGGSLTNSDGKLSVKGADEVVFYVTADTDYKPNFDPDFSNPLTYVGVNPDSTTKQW
;
A
#
# COMPACT_ATOMS: atom_id res chain seq x y z
N PRO A 1 13.37 -7.81 11.16
CA PRO A 1 12.35 -8.05 10.11
C PRO A 1 11.91 -6.72 9.48
N ALA A 2 11.32 -6.73 8.28
CA ALA A 2 11.14 -5.51 7.46
C ALA A 2 9.73 -4.87 7.49
N ASN A 3 8.80 -5.34 8.33
CA ASN A 3 7.44 -4.78 8.49
C ASN A 3 6.62 -4.65 7.19
N MET A 4 6.83 -5.57 6.25
CA MET A 4 6.17 -5.56 4.94
C MET A 4 5.68 -6.96 4.57
N MET A 5 4.61 -7.01 3.80
CA MET A 5 4.22 -8.20 3.06
C MET A 5 4.98 -8.23 1.74
N VAL A 6 5.62 -9.36 1.43
CA VAL A 6 6.35 -9.57 0.18
C VAL A 6 5.65 -10.67 -0.62
N ILE A 7 5.25 -10.35 -1.84
CA ILE A 7 4.57 -11.29 -2.74
C ILE A 7 5.44 -11.47 -3.98
N ARG A 8 5.98 -12.67 -4.17
CA ARG A 8 6.87 -12.99 -5.28
C ARG A 8 6.19 -13.93 -6.27
N PHE A 9 6.24 -13.57 -7.54
CA PHE A 9 5.79 -14.37 -8.67
C PHE A 9 6.96 -14.66 -9.62
N THR A 10 7.13 -15.94 -9.96
CA THR A 10 8.14 -16.42 -10.91
C THR A 10 7.48 -17.37 -11.92
N ALA A 11 8.01 -17.43 -13.13
CA ALA A 11 7.64 -18.44 -14.12
C ALA A 11 8.77 -19.47 -14.28
N ASP A 12 8.42 -20.67 -14.74
CA ASP A 12 9.37 -21.72 -15.12
C ASP A 12 10.06 -21.45 -16.47
N THR A 13 9.56 -20.45 -17.20
CA THR A 13 10.08 -20.00 -18.49
C THR A 13 10.25 -18.47 -18.51
N PRO A 14 11.32 -17.94 -19.15
CA PRO A 14 11.55 -16.49 -19.21
C PRO A 14 10.40 -15.70 -19.84
N ALA A 15 10.26 -14.45 -19.40
CA ALA A 15 9.32 -13.46 -19.93
C ALA A 15 7.84 -13.87 -19.93
N LYS A 16 7.39 -14.66 -18.94
CA LYS A 16 5.99 -15.12 -18.83
C LYS A 16 5.15 -14.45 -17.76
N GLN A 17 5.74 -13.64 -16.88
CA GLN A 17 4.95 -12.91 -15.89
C GLN A 17 4.23 -11.72 -16.52
N ASN A 18 2.90 -11.78 -16.50
CA ASN A 18 2.00 -10.72 -16.94
C ASN A 18 0.92 -10.55 -15.87
N LEU A 19 1.05 -9.51 -15.05
CA LEU A 19 0.25 -9.34 -13.83
C LEU A 19 -0.27 -7.91 -13.77
N VAL A 20 -1.44 -7.72 -13.15
CA VAL A 20 -1.96 -6.40 -12.80
C VAL A 20 -2.20 -6.40 -11.29
N PHE A 21 -1.54 -5.48 -10.59
CA PHE A 21 -1.84 -5.19 -9.20
C PHE A 21 -2.81 -4.00 -9.14
N SER A 22 -3.92 -4.18 -8.44
CA SER A 22 -4.90 -3.14 -8.15
C SER A 22 -5.38 -3.27 -6.71
N TYR A 23 -5.63 -2.13 -6.06
CA TYR A 23 -6.29 -2.08 -4.77
C TYR A 23 -7.77 -1.74 -4.96
N ALA A 24 -8.64 -2.49 -4.28
CA ALA A 24 -10.07 -2.21 -4.25
C ALA A 24 -10.40 -1.39 -2.99
N PRO A 25 -11.03 -0.22 -3.11
CA PRO A 25 -11.50 0.55 -1.95
C PRO A 25 -12.49 -0.25 -1.09
N ASN A 26 -12.52 0.07 0.20
CA ASN A 26 -13.42 -0.55 1.17
C ASN A 26 -14.74 0.26 1.27
N PRO A 27 -15.93 -0.37 1.25
CA PRO A 27 -17.22 0.32 1.31
C PRO A 27 -17.51 1.10 2.60
N VAL A 28 -16.66 0.98 3.64
CA VAL A 28 -16.80 1.73 4.91
C VAL A 28 -15.64 2.70 5.15
N SER A 29 -15.07 3.23 4.07
CA SER A 29 -14.01 4.21 4.11
C SER A 29 -13.96 5.03 2.82
N GLU A 30 -13.61 6.30 2.95
CA GLU A 30 -13.31 7.18 1.83
C GLU A 30 -11.80 7.34 1.65
N GLY A 31 -11.33 7.42 0.41
CA GLY A 31 -9.91 7.58 0.14
C GLY A 31 -9.57 7.73 -1.34
N ARG A 32 -8.27 7.81 -1.63
CA ARG A 32 -7.79 8.05 -2.99
C ARG A 32 -6.51 7.28 -3.27
N MET A 33 -6.49 6.64 -4.43
CA MET A 33 -5.28 6.06 -5.01
C MET A 33 -4.48 7.12 -5.77
N GLN A 34 -3.17 7.16 -5.55
CA GLN A 34 -2.23 8.04 -6.22
C GLN A 34 -0.96 7.27 -6.64
N PRO A 35 -0.29 7.68 -7.73
CA PRO A 35 1.01 7.12 -8.07
C PRO A 35 2.07 7.53 -7.03
N ASP A 36 2.91 6.58 -6.65
CA ASP A 36 4.11 6.77 -5.83
C ASP A 36 5.35 6.48 -6.69
N GLY A 37 5.68 7.45 -7.54
CA GLY A 37 6.69 7.29 -8.58
C GLY A 37 6.26 6.33 -9.69
N ALA A 38 7.22 5.91 -10.53
CA ALA A 38 6.95 5.06 -11.69
C ALA A 38 6.62 3.60 -11.33
N GLN A 39 6.93 3.16 -10.11
CA GLN A 39 6.91 1.74 -9.72
C GLN A 39 5.99 1.46 -8.54
N GLY A 40 5.27 2.46 -8.02
CA GLY A 40 4.48 2.31 -6.82
C GLY A 40 3.16 3.04 -6.80
N LEU A 41 2.33 2.65 -5.86
CA LEU A 41 1.00 3.19 -5.62
C LEU A 41 0.86 3.49 -4.14
N VAL A 42 0.10 4.53 -3.82
CA VAL A 42 -0.30 4.84 -2.46
C VAL A 42 -1.79 5.12 -2.42
N TYR A 43 -2.49 4.36 -1.59
CA TYR A 43 -3.86 4.64 -1.21
C TYR A 43 -3.87 5.27 0.17
N SER A 44 -4.42 6.48 0.29
CA SER A 44 -4.63 7.14 1.58
C SER A 44 -6.14 7.29 1.79
N GLY A 45 -6.64 6.86 2.95
CA GLY A 45 -8.06 6.91 3.28
C GLY A 45 -8.34 7.15 4.76
N ALA A 46 -9.61 7.29 5.09
CA ALA A 46 -10.13 7.42 6.44
C ALA A 46 -11.39 6.57 6.60
N LEU A 47 -11.56 5.91 7.75
CA LEU A 47 -12.76 5.15 8.06
C LEU A 47 -13.95 6.07 8.34
N ASP A 48 -15.13 5.70 7.86
CA ASP A 48 -16.34 6.54 7.99
C ASP A 48 -16.83 6.66 9.43
N ASN A 49 -16.60 5.62 10.25
CA ASN A 49 -17.16 5.53 11.59
C ASN A 49 -16.41 6.35 12.64
N ASN A 50 -15.09 6.51 12.49
CA ASN A 50 -14.25 7.15 13.50
C ASN A 50 -13.14 8.05 12.93
N GLY A 51 -13.08 8.22 11.60
CA GLY A 51 -12.10 9.06 10.94
C GLY A 51 -10.66 8.57 11.02
N MET A 52 -10.40 7.34 11.51
CA MET A 52 -9.06 6.79 11.59
C MET A 52 -8.44 6.76 10.20
N ARG A 53 -7.29 7.42 10.03
CA ARG A 53 -6.60 7.44 8.74
C ARG A 53 -5.76 6.20 8.58
N TYR A 54 -5.69 5.72 7.35
CA TYR A 54 -4.84 4.61 6.99
C TYR A 54 -4.22 4.81 5.62
N VAL A 55 -3.06 4.21 5.44
CA VAL A 55 -2.33 4.23 4.18
C VAL A 55 -1.96 2.80 3.81
N VAL A 56 -2.16 2.46 2.54
CA VAL A 56 -1.62 1.25 1.92
C VAL A 56 -0.65 1.70 0.82
N ARG A 57 0.60 1.28 0.91
CA ARG A 57 1.64 1.60 -0.07
C ARG A 57 2.15 0.33 -0.72
N ILE A 58 2.26 0.37 -2.05
CA ILE A 58 2.68 -0.75 -2.87
C ILE A 58 3.85 -0.30 -3.73
N GLN A 59 4.90 -1.11 -3.80
CA GLN A 59 6.00 -0.97 -4.76
C GLN A 59 6.18 -2.28 -5.51
N ALA A 60 6.53 -2.21 -6.79
CA ALA A 60 6.82 -3.39 -7.61
C ALA A 60 8.24 -3.34 -8.16
N ALA A 61 8.96 -4.44 -8.01
CA ALA A 61 10.23 -4.68 -8.67
C ALA A 61 10.08 -5.80 -9.69
N CYS A 62 10.54 -5.55 -10.93
CA CYS A 62 10.51 -6.53 -12.01
C CYS A 62 11.94 -6.89 -12.43
N LYS A 63 12.17 -8.18 -12.67
CA LYS A 63 13.36 -8.64 -13.40
C LYS A 63 12.94 -8.94 -14.83
N GLY A 64 13.50 -8.19 -15.78
CA GLY A 64 13.09 -8.24 -17.18
C GLY A 64 11.70 -7.66 -17.40
N GLY A 65 11.27 -7.63 -18.67
CA GLY A 65 9.96 -7.11 -19.05
C GLY A 65 9.80 -5.60 -18.82
N SER A 66 8.55 -5.19 -18.60
CA SER A 66 8.18 -3.79 -18.34
C SER A 66 7.15 -3.69 -17.22
N LEU A 67 7.22 -2.58 -16.48
CA LEU A 67 6.29 -2.18 -15.45
C LEU A 67 5.73 -0.80 -15.80
N THR A 68 4.40 -0.67 -15.82
CA THR A 68 3.72 0.61 -16.01
C THR A 68 2.83 0.92 -14.83
N ASN A 69 2.89 2.15 -14.35
CA ASN A 69 1.99 2.69 -13.35
C ASN A 69 1.04 3.70 -14.00
N SER A 70 -0.20 3.27 -14.21
CA SER A 70 -1.25 4.13 -14.76
C SER A 70 -2.60 3.72 -14.19
N ASP A 71 -3.55 4.65 -14.16
CA ASP A 71 -4.94 4.37 -13.80
C ASP A 71 -5.12 3.69 -12.43
N GLY A 72 -4.22 4.03 -11.47
CA GLY A 72 -4.23 3.46 -10.12
C GLY A 72 -3.83 1.98 -10.07
N LYS A 73 -3.09 1.48 -11.07
CA LYS A 73 -2.69 0.07 -11.19
C LYS A 73 -1.22 -0.05 -11.59
N LEU A 74 -0.59 -1.12 -11.12
CA LEU A 74 0.74 -1.55 -11.59
C LEU A 74 0.54 -2.70 -12.57
N SER A 75 0.91 -2.50 -13.83
CA SER A 75 0.82 -3.54 -14.87
C SER A 75 2.20 -4.01 -15.27
N VAL A 76 2.44 -5.31 -15.14
CA VAL A 76 3.66 -5.97 -15.56
C VAL A 76 3.41 -6.73 -16.85
N LYS A 77 4.33 -6.63 -17.81
CA LYS A 77 4.32 -7.40 -19.04
C LYS A 77 5.67 -8.04 -19.31
N GLY A 78 5.65 -9.35 -19.58
CA GLY A 78 6.80 -10.13 -20.04
C GLY A 78 7.99 -10.14 -19.07
N ALA A 79 7.76 -10.10 -17.75
CA ALA A 79 8.84 -10.22 -16.77
C ALA A 79 9.21 -11.68 -16.51
N ASP A 80 10.44 -11.91 -16.05
CA ASP A 80 10.87 -13.22 -15.54
C ASP A 80 10.37 -13.42 -14.10
N GLU A 81 10.41 -12.35 -13.33
CA GLU A 81 10.02 -12.29 -11.93
C GLU A 81 9.41 -10.93 -11.60
N VAL A 82 8.41 -10.96 -10.71
CA VAL A 82 7.83 -9.78 -10.11
C VAL A 82 7.79 -9.95 -8.61
N VAL A 83 8.23 -8.94 -7.88
CA VAL A 83 8.06 -8.84 -6.43
C VAL A 83 7.24 -7.60 -6.11
N PHE A 84 6.13 -7.79 -5.40
CA PHE A 84 5.34 -6.71 -4.81
C PHE A 84 5.67 -6.59 -3.33
N TYR A 85 5.96 -5.37 -2.90
CA TYR A 85 6.15 -4.99 -1.51
C TYR A 85 4.95 -4.18 -1.08
N VAL A 86 4.26 -4.64 -0.03
CA VAL A 86 3.06 -3.99 0.49
C VAL A 86 3.28 -3.64 1.95
N THR A 87 3.14 -2.37 2.26
CA THR A 87 3.09 -1.85 3.62
C THR A 87 1.74 -1.19 3.86
N ALA A 88 1.26 -1.26 5.10
CA ALA A 88 0.05 -0.59 5.51
C ALA A 88 0.18 -0.13 6.95
N ASP A 89 -0.40 1.02 7.26
CA ASP A 89 -0.43 1.55 8.61
C ASP A 89 -1.68 2.41 8.83
N THR A 90 -1.99 2.68 10.09
CA THR A 90 -3.02 3.62 10.52
C THR A 90 -2.39 4.76 11.31
N ASP A 91 -3.12 5.84 11.56
CA ASP A 91 -2.67 6.87 12.51
C ASP A 91 -2.89 6.50 13.99
N TYR A 92 -3.36 5.27 14.25
CA TYR A 92 -3.58 4.74 15.59
C TYR A 92 -2.29 4.73 16.43
N LYS A 93 -2.44 5.11 17.68
CA LYS A 93 -1.46 5.01 18.73
C LYS A 93 -2.13 4.36 19.96
N PRO A 94 -1.56 3.29 20.53
CA PRO A 94 -2.00 2.78 21.82
C PRO A 94 -2.00 3.89 22.88
N ASN A 95 -3.14 4.06 23.55
CA ASN A 95 -3.28 4.97 24.68
C ASN A 95 -4.00 4.25 25.83
N PHE A 96 -3.29 4.06 26.94
CA PHE A 96 -3.78 3.35 28.12
C PHE A 96 -4.39 4.26 29.18
N ASP A 97 -4.32 5.59 28.98
CA ASP A 97 -4.97 6.61 29.81
C ASP A 97 -5.64 7.66 28.90
N PRO A 98 -6.73 7.27 28.20
CA PRO A 98 -7.35 8.13 27.21
C PRO A 98 -8.19 9.24 27.84
N ASP A 99 -7.96 10.47 27.38
CA ASP A 99 -8.93 11.54 27.55
C ASP A 99 -10.08 11.33 26.55
N PHE A 100 -11.22 10.82 27.05
CA PHE A 100 -12.42 10.59 26.24
C PHE A 100 -13.12 11.87 25.76
N SER A 101 -12.74 13.05 26.26
CA SER A 101 -13.21 14.32 25.72
C SER A 101 -12.43 14.75 24.47
N ASN A 102 -11.25 14.17 24.25
CA ASN A 102 -10.42 14.41 23.08
C ASN A 102 -10.69 13.33 22.00
N PRO A 103 -11.31 13.68 20.86
CA PRO A 103 -11.57 12.70 19.79
C PRO A 103 -10.28 12.14 19.14
N LEU A 104 -9.13 12.77 19.37
CA LEU A 104 -7.82 12.36 18.86
C LEU A 104 -6.98 11.59 19.88
N THR A 105 -7.58 11.14 20.99
CA THR A 105 -6.85 10.47 22.09
C THR A 105 -6.09 9.20 21.67
N TYR A 106 -6.48 8.58 20.55
CA TYR A 106 -5.82 7.42 19.95
C TYR A 106 -5.04 7.75 18.67
N VAL A 107 -4.91 9.01 18.27
CA VAL A 107 -4.20 9.42 17.06
C VAL A 107 -2.78 9.86 17.43
N GLY A 108 -1.76 9.35 16.74
CA GLY A 108 -0.38 9.73 17.07
C GLY A 108 0.72 9.28 16.11
N VAL A 109 0.39 8.52 15.07
CA VAL A 109 1.35 8.10 14.03
C VAL A 109 0.98 8.76 12.70
N ASN A 110 1.96 9.03 11.84
CA ASN A 110 1.70 9.49 10.48
C ASN A 110 1.85 8.32 9.48
N PRO A 111 0.74 7.67 9.06
CA PRO A 111 0.80 6.48 8.22
C PRO A 111 1.41 6.75 6.84
N ASP A 112 1.34 7.98 6.32
CA ASP A 112 2.03 8.34 5.06
C ASP A 112 3.55 8.25 5.18
N SER A 113 4.08 8.54 6.37
CA SER A 113 5.53 8.52 6.65
C SER A 113 6.02 7.13 7.02
N THR A 114 5.31 6.42 7.90
CA THR A 114 5.73 5.08 8.37
C THR A 114 5.70 4.04 7.25
N THR A 115 4.63 4.02 6.45
CA THR A 115 4.53 3.11 5.29
C THR A 115 5.59 3.35 4.22
N LYS A 116 6.18 4.55 4.17
CA LYS A 116 7.28 4.90 3.26
C LYS A 116 8.66 4.51 3.80
N GLN A 117 8.81 4.43 5.11
CA GLN A 117 10.08 4.09 5.78
C GLN A 117 10.34 2.58 5.83
N TRP A 118 9.28 1.78 5.89
CA TRP A 118 9.34 0.32 5.89
C TRP A 118 9.53 -0.19 4.46
#